data_AF-A0A941P9L5-F1
#
_entry.id   AF-A0A941P9L5-F1
#
_cell.length_a   1.000
_cell.length_b   1.000
_cell.length_c   1.000
_cell.angle_alpha   90.00
_cell.angle_beta   90.00
_cell.angle_gamma   90.00
#
_symmetry.space_group_name_H-M   'P 1'
#
loop_
_entity.id
_entity.type
_entity.pdbx_description
1 polymer ?
#
loop_
_entity_poly.entity_id
_entity_poly.type
_entity_poly.pdbx_seq_one_letter_code
_entity_poly.pdbx_strand_id
1 'polypeptide(L)' 'MEEAGCDPLFDCRRGECGVCQVTVLEGVPDHRDYFLSDAEKASGKLIQVCISRARSPRLVLDS' A
#
# COMPACT_ATOMS: atom_id res chain seq x y z
N MET A 1 1.38 1.60 11.73
CA MET A 1 1.44 2.98 11.23
C MET A 1 0.82 3.92 12.24
N GLU A 2 -0.44 3.71 12.63
CA GLU A 2 -1.10 4.48 13.70
C GLU A 2 -0.32 4.41 15.03
N GLU A 3 0.13 3.22 15.45
CA GLU A 3 0.98 3.07 16.64
C GLU A 3 2.35 3.75 16.54
N ALA A 4 2.80 4.04 15.31
CA ALA A 4 4.04 4.76 15.04
C ALA A 4 3.81 6.27 14.83
N GLY A 5 2.58 6.76 15.03
CA GLY A 5 2.21 8.18 14.85
C GLY A 5 1.99 8.59 13.38
N CYS A 6 1.86 7.65 12.45
CA CYS A 6 1.41 7.93 11.09
C CYS A 6 -0.10 7.72 10.99
N ASP A 7 -0.81 8.71 10.47
CA ASP A 7 -2.25 8.68 10.17
C ASP A 7 -2.46 8.49 8.65
N PRO A 8 -2.36 7.25 8.12
CA PRO A 8 -2.71 7.01 6.74
C PRO A 8 -4.21 7.25 6.56
N LEU A 9 -4.58 8.06 5.58
CA LEU A 9 -5.98 8.25 5.23
C LEU A 9 -6.56 6.89 4.79
N PHE A 10 -7.67 6.47 5.39
CA PHE A 10 -8.41 5.28 4.94
C PHE A 10 -9.91 5.55 5.01
N ASP A 11 -10.64 4.95 4.07
CA ASP A 11 -12.10 5.03 4.02
C ASP A 11 -12.70 3.62 3.95
N CYS A 12 -12.61 2.96 2.79
CA CYS A 12 -13.25 1.65 2.58
C CYS A 12 -12.63 0.46 3.35
N ARG A 13 -11.32 0.51 3.67
CA ARG A 13 -10.52 -0.62 4.19
C ARG A 13 -10.62 -1.94 3.39
N ARG A 14 -11.01 -1.87 2.12
CA ARG A 14 -11.24 -3.01 1.22
C ARG A 14 -10.38 -2.97 -0.05
N GLY A 15 -9.60 -1.90 -0.25
CA GLY A 15 -8.74 -1.73 -1.41
C GLY A 15 -9.47 -1.31 -2.70
N GLU A 16 -10.61 -0.63 -2.56
CA GLU A 16 -11.43 -0.16 -3.70
C GLU A 16 -11.42 1.37 -3.88
N CYS A 17 -11.20 2.15 -2.82
CA CYS A 17 -11.32 3.61 -2.88
C CYS A 17 -10.04 4.38 -3.23
N GLY A 18 -8.86 3.74 -3.15
CA GLY A 18 -7.57 4.40 -3.40
C GLY A 18 -7.06 5.34 -2.29
N VAL A 19 -7.88 5.70 -1.30
CA VAL A 19 -7.52 6.69 -0.25
C VAL A 19 -6.30 6.28 0.58
N CYS A 20 -6.11 4.98 0.81
CA CYS A 20 -5.01 4.42 1.59
C CYS A 20 -3.75 4.14 0.75
N GLN A 21 -3.57 4.85 -0.37
CA GLN A 21 -2.41 4.71 -1.24
C GLN A 21 -1.15 5.31 -0.62
N VAL A 22 -0.05 4.57 -0.66
CA VAL A 22 1.25 5.04 -0.19
C VAL A 22 2.33 4.65 -1.20
N THR A 23 3.38 5.47 -1.30
CA THR A 23 4.56 5.19 -2.13
C THR A 23 5.50 4.20 -1.44
N VAL A 24 6.02 3.25 -2.22
CA VAL A 24 6.98 2.24 -1.76
C VAL A 24 8.38 2.69 -2.18
N LEU A 25 9.25 2.87 -1.20
CA LEU A 25 10.66 3.23 -1.38
C LEU A 25 11.57 1.99 -1.45
N GLU A 26 11.24 0.92 -0.73
CA GLU A 26 12.00 -0.34 -0.74
C GLU A 26 11.09 -1.55 -0.48
N GLY A 27 11.43 -2.69 -1.11
CA GLY A 27 10.77 -3.98 -0.94
C GLY A 27 9.71 -4.29 -2.00
N VAL A 28 9.00 -5.41 -1.85
CA VAL A 28 8.04 -5.93 -2.84
C VAL A 28 6.66 -6.03 -2.21
N PRO A 29 5.69 -5.21 -2.64
CA PRO A 29 4.30 -5.31 -2.22
C PRO A 29 3.64 -6.63 -2.64
N ASP A 30 2.77 -7.15 -1.77
CA ASP A 30 1.77 -8.17 -2.07
C ASP A 30 0.41 -7.48 -2.24
N HIS A 31 0.06 -7.17 -3.49
CA HIS A 31 -1.14 -6.43 -3.84
C HIS A 31 -2.40 -7.28 -3.67
N ARG A 32 -3.33 -6.78 -2.85
CA ARG A 32 -4.67 -7.39 -2.63
C ARG A 32 -5.81 -6.43 -2.92
N ASP A 33 -5.46 -5.23 -3.38
CA ASP A 33 -6.41 -4.20 -3.77
C ASP A 33 -6.96 -4.40 -5.18
N TYR A 34 -8.11 -3.78 -5.42
CA TYR A 34 -8.81 -3.74 -6.70
C TYR A 34 -8.65 -2.39 -7.40
N PHE A 35 -8.06 -1.41 -6.73
CA PHE A 35 -7.90 -0.04 -7.22
C PHE A 35 -6.74 0.11 -8.21
N LEU A 36 -5.56 -0.44 -7.89
CA LEU A 36 -4.39 -0.31 -8.77
C LEU A 36 -4.54 -1.22 -10.00
N SER A 37 -4.20 -0.69 -11.17
CA SER A 37 -4.08 -1.47 -12.40
C SER A 37 -2.92 -2.46 -12.33
N ASP A 38 -2.92 -3.47 -13.21
CA ASP A 38 -1.84 -4.45 -13.26
C ASP A 38 -0.47 -3.82 -13.56
N ALA A 39 -0.44 -2.74 -14.36
CA ALA A 39 0.78 -2.00 -14.64
C ALA A 39 1.32 -1.26 -13.40
N GLU A 40 0.43 -0.66 -12.62
CA GLU A 40 0.79 0.01 -11.36
C GLU A 40 1.27 -1.00 -10.32
N LYS A 41 0.57 -2.14 -10.20
CA LYS A 41 0.98 -3.25 -9.33
C LYS A 41 2.34 -3.82 -9.74
N ALA A 42 2.56 -4.01 -11.04
CA ALA A 42 3.83 -4.50 -11.58
C ALA A 42 4.99 -3.51 -11.35
N SER A 43 4.70 -2.21 -11.25
CA SER A 43 5.73 -1.21 -10.94
C SER A 43 6.29 -1.36 -9.52
N GLY A 44 5.50 -1.90 -8.58
CA GLY A 44 5.86 -2.05 -7.17
C GLY A 44 6.07 -0.73 -6.41
N LYS A 45 5.76 0.42 -7.02
CA LYS A 45 6.01 1.76 -6.45
C LYS A 45 4.89 2.27 -5.56
N LEU A 46 3.73 1.63 -5.60
CA LEU A 46 2.53 2.04 -4.86
C LEU A 46 1.98 0.86 -4.09
N ILE A 47 1.27 1.12 -2.99
CA ILE A 47 0.58 0.10 -2.22
C ILE A 47 -0.67 0.69 -1.54
N GLN A 48 -1.76 -0.07 -1.55
CA GLN A 48 -2.95 0.22 -0.74
C GLN A 48 -2.79 -0.41 0.65
N VAL A 49 -2.28 0.36 1.61
CA VAL A 49 -1.79 -0.16 2.91
C VAL A 49 -2.87 -0.81 3.78
N CYS A 50 -4.14 -0.50 3.51
CA CYS A 50 -5.25 -0.98 4.30
C CYS A 50 -5.55 -2.48 4.10
N ILE A 51 -5.15 -3.09 2.97
CA ILE A 51 -5.36 -4.52 2.70
C ILE A 51 -4.13 -5.24 2.14
N SER A 52 -3.28 -4.52 1.41
CA SER A 52 -2.06 -5.10 0.82
C SER A 52 -1.00 -5.34 1.91
N ARG A 53 -0.04 -6.22 1.59
CA ARG A 53 1.00 -6.69 2.52
C ARG A 53 2.38 -6.63 1.86
N ALA A 54 3.40 -7.12 2.56
CA ALA A 54 4.75 -7.28 2.02
C ALA A 54 4.96 -8.72 1.55
N ARG A 55 5.50 -8.90 0.35
CA ARG A 55 6.07 -10.18 -0.10
C ARG A 55 7.55 -10.29 0.27
N SER A 56 8.26 -9.17 0.35
CA SER A 56 9.60 -9.07 0.95
C SER A 56 9.53 -9.09 2.48
N PRO A 57 10.65 -9.40 3.18
CA PRO A 57 10.70 -9.34 4.65
C PRO A 57 10.44 -7.96 5.25
N ARG A 58 10.66 -6.90 4.48
CA ARG A 58 10.47 -5.50 4.89
C ARG A 58 9.96 -4.67 3.71
N LEU A 59 9.10 -3.70 4.02
CA LEU A 59 8.76 -2.58 3.13
C LEU A 59 9.22 -1.28 3.78
N VAL A 60 9.75 -0.36 2.96
CA VAL A 60 9.98 1.04 3.34
C VAL A 60 8.98 1.87 2.54
N LEU A 61 8.21 2.68 3.24
CA LEU A 61 7.15 3.50 2.66
C LEU A 61 7.49 4.98 2.85
N ASP A 62 7.03 5.80 1.92
CA ASP A 62 7.05 7.25 2.06
C ASP A 62 5.88 7.68 2.95
N SER A 63 6.13 8.54 3.92
CA SER A 63 5.18 8.95 4.96
C SER A 63 4.30 10.13 4.53
#